data_AF-A0AAJ2WKC6-F1
#
_entry.id   AF-A0AAJ2WKC6-F1
#
_cell.length_a   1.000
_cell.length_b   1.000
_cell.length_c   1.000
_cell.angle_alpha   90.00
_cell.angle_beta   90.00
_cell.angle_gamma   90.00
#
_symmetry.space_group_name_H-M   'P 1'
#
loop_
_entity.id
_entity.type
_entity.pdbx_description
1 polymer ?
#
loop_
_entity_poly.entity_id
_entity_poly.type
_entity_poly.pdbx_seq_one_letter_code
_entity_poly.pdbx_strand_id
1 'polypeptide(L)'
;MVGVIANTKTPFDIDIGDVIIPDAESRKIGVQISGFESPNIFTYSLESTVSEKWDAIISRMETTSRMKDYYDIYYLADHYDFDGKILKDALLNTLSNRKTIFDETTIVKVSDMYNDDDMQKRWKSFSRNSLEIDLEFKIVVDMVVQFIGKPMNAIIKEEDFSEDWYSKDRTYK
;
A
#
# COMPACT_ATOMS: atom_id res chain seq x y z
N MET A 1 -19.89 -9.39 5.86
CA MET A 1 -20.61 -9.92 7.06
C MET A 1 -21.17 -8.73 7.86
N VAL A 2 -22.12 -8.91 8.80
CA VAL A 2 -22.63 -7.79 9.63
C VAL A 2 -22.55 -8.17 11.10
N GLY A 3 -21.78 -7.39 11.85
CA GLY A 3 -21.68 -7.49 13.31
C GLY A 3 -22.80 -6.72 13.95
N VAL A 4 -23.47 -7.32 14.93
CA VAL A 4 -24.57 -6.68 15.67
C VAL A 4 -24.14 -6.51 17.12
N ILE A 5 -24.06 -5.26 17.58
CA ILE A 5 -23.82 -4.91 18.99
C ILE A 5 -24.99 -4.05 19.43
N ALA A 6 -25.83 -4.58 20.31
CA ALA A 6 -27.11 -3.96 20.70
C ALA A 6 -27.93 -3.57 19.46
N ASN A 7 -28.19 -2.27 19.26
CA ASN A 7 -28.96 -1.75 18.12
C ASN A 7 -28.08 -1.32 16.94
N THR A 8 -26.76 -1.46 17.03
CA THR A 8 -25.82 -1.07 15.98
C THR A 8 -25.52 -2.26 15.07
N LYS A 9 -25.57 -2.03 13.75
CA LYS A 9 -25.17 -2.99 12.71
C LYS A 9 -23.95 -2.46 11.99
N THR A 10 -22.82 -3.14 12.14
CA THR A 10 -21.55 -2.75 11.51
C THR A 10 -21.16 -3.78 10.46
N PRO A 11 -21.14 -3.41 9.17
CA PRO A 11 -20.56 -4.27 8.13
C PRO A 11 -19.08 -4.52 8.42
N PHE A 12 -18.63 -5.76 8.28
CA PHE A 12 -17.22 -6.11 8.31
C PHE A 12 -16.95 -7.25 7.34
N ASP A 13 -15.75 -7.30 6.80
CA ASP A 13 -15.30 -8.35 5.89
C ASP A 13 -14.15 -9.12 6.54
N ILE A 14 -14.09 -10.41 6.25
CA ILE A 14 -13.00 -11.29 6.69
C ILE A 14 -12.35 -11.79 5.41
N ASP A 15 -11.05 -11.55 5.29
CA ASP A 15 -10.21 -12.17 4.27
C ASP A 15 -9.31 -13.22 4.94
N ILE A 16 -9.09 -14.36 4.27
CA ILE A 16 -8.31 -15.49 4.79
C ILE A 16 -7.38 -15.95 3.69
N GLY A 17 -6.07 -15.90 3.93
CA GLY A 17 -5.08 -16.51 3.02
C GLY A 17 -3.75 -15.78 2.91
N ASP A 18 -3.64 -14.55 3.39
CA ASP A 18 -2.39 -13.79 3.29
C ASP A 18 -1.43 -14.10 4.45
N VAL A 19 -0.17 -14.33 4.11
CA VAL A 19 0.93 -14.44 5.06
C VAL A 19 1.39 -13.01 5.40
N ILE A 20 1.32 -12.65 6.69
CA ILE A 20 1.76 -11.35 7.19
C ILE A 20 3.26 -11.42 7.48
N ILE A 21 4.03 -10.49 6.91
CA ILE A 21 5.50 -10.43 7.07
C ILE A 21 5.92 -8.99 7.37
N PRO A 22 6.81 -8.73 8.35
CA PRO A 22 7.59 -9.69 9.15
C PRO A 22 6.77 -10.49 10.17
N ASP A 23 5.86 -9.85 10.88
CA ASP A 23 4.87 -10.47 11.76
C ASP A 23 3.72 -9.45 11.97
N ALA A 24 2.56 -9.89 12.45
CA ALA A 24 1.51 -8.96 12.82
C ALA A 24 1.94 -8.15 14.06
N GLU A 25 1.79 -6.82 14.00
CA GLU A 25 2.17 -5.94 15.10
C GLU A 25 1.02 -5.79 16.11
N SER A 26 1.30 -5.94 17.39
CA SER A 26 0.31 -5.64 18.44
C SER A 26 0.24 -4.15 18.70
N ARG A 27 -0.92 -3.54 18.44
CA ARG A 27 -1.18 -2.11 18.68
C ARG A 27 -2.34 -1.94 19.66
N LYS A 28 -2.17 -0.99 20.59
CA LYS A 28 -3.25 -0.52 21.47
C LYS A 28 -4.04 0.57 20.75
N ILE A 29 -5.34 0.35 20.59
CA ILE A 29 -6.24 1.39 20.08
C ILE A 29 -6.83 2.16 21.26
N GLY A 30 -6.85 3.49 21.15
CA GLY A 30 -7.52 4.35 22.11
C GLY A 30 -9.03 4.09 22.16
N VAL A 31 -9.58 3.97 23.37
CA VAL A 31 -11.03 3.81 23.54
C VAL A 31 -11.72 5.17 23.41
N GLN A 32 -12.86 5.20 22.71
CA GLN A 32 -13.68 6.41 22.62
C GLN A 32 -14.53 6.64 23.87
N ILE A 33 -14.71 5.60 24.72
CA ILE A 33 -15.53 5.64 25.93
C ILE A 33 -14.61 5.53 27.14
N SER A 34 -14.70 6.51 28.05
CA SER A 34 -13.95 6.52 29.30
C SER A 34 -14.29 5.32 30.19
N GLY A 35 -13.27 4.69 30.79
CA GLY A 35 -13.43 3.56 31.72
C GLY A 35 -13.29 2.17 31.08
N PHE A 36 -13.07 2.09 29.77
CA PHE A 36 -12.73 0.84 29.09
C PHE A 36 -11.22 0.68 28.94
N GLU A 37 -10.72 -0.55 29.06
CA GLU A 37 -9.33 -0.86 28.74
C GLU A 37 -9.09 -0.77 27.23
N SER A 38 -7.94 -0.23 26.83
CA SER A 38 -7.55 -0.17 25.42
C SER A 38 -7.34 -1.59 24.87
N PRO A 39 -8.10 -2.02 23.85
CA PRO A 39 -7.91 -3.33 23.26
C PRO A 39 -6.55 -3.40 22.58
N ASN A 40 -5.87 -4.53 22.75
CA ASN A 40 -4.73 -4.92 21.94
C ASN A 40 -5.26 -5.61 20.68
N ILE A 41 -4.94 -5.08 19.50
CA ILE A 41 -5.24 -5.73 18.24
C ILE A 41 -3.96 -6.01 17.47
N PHE A 42 -3.96 -7.08 16.69
CA PHE A 42 -2.90 -7.33 15.72
C PHE A 42 -3.21 -6.57 14.43
N THR A 43 -2.27 -5.78 13.94
CA THR A 43 -2.35 -5.07 12.67
C THR A 43 -1.30 -5.60 11.71
N TYR A 44 -1.60 -5.55 10.42
CA TYR A 44 -0.58 -5.74 9.39
C TYR A 44 0.58 -4.76 9.60
N SER A 45 1.80 -5.21 9.29
CA SER A 45 2.93 -4.32 9.16
C SER A 45 2.68 -3.29 8.05
N LEU A 46 3.38 -2.17 8.10
CA LEU A 46 3.28 -1.17 7.03
C LEU A 46 3.77 -1.76 5.70
N GLU A 47 4.78 -2.61 5.75
CA GLU A 47 5.38 -3.31 4.60
C GLU A 47 4.40 -4.27 3.94
N SER A 48 3.67 -5.08 4.71
CA SER A 48 2.62 -5.96 4.17
C SER A 48 1.49 -5.12 3.55
N THR A 49 1.10 -4.03 4.21
CA THR A 49 0.07 -3.11 3.69
C THR A 49 0.49 -2.51 2.35
N VAL A 50 1.75 -2.05 2.23
CA VAL A 50 2.31 -1.54 0.97
C VAL A 50 2.32 -2.65 -0.09
N SER A 51 2.74 -3.86 0.28
CA SER A 51 2.89 -4.99 -0.65
C SER A 51 1.55 -5.44 -1.23
N GLU A 52 0.50 -5.50 -0.42
CA GLU A 52 -0.86 -5.83 -0.87
C GLU A 52 -1.44 -4.78 -1.81
N LYS A 53 -1.17 -3.50 -1.55
CA LYS A 53 -1.60 -2.38 -2.39
C LYS A 53 -0.87 -2.37 -3.72
N TRP A 54 0.43 -2.64 -3.68
CA TRP A 54 1.23 -2.77 -4.88
C TRP A 54 0.75 -3.93 -5.75
N ASP A 55 0.57 -5.11 -5.14
CA ASP A 55 -0.03 -6.28 -5.79
C ASP A 55 -1.39 -5.95 -6.43
N ALA A 56 -2.24 -5.23 -5.70
CA ALA A 56 -3.55 -4.79 -6.16
C ALA A 56 -3.49 -3.85 -7.38
N ILE A 57 -2.47 -2.99 -7.46
CA ILE A 57 -2.20 -2.10 -8.59
C ILE A 57 -1.78 -2.92 -9.82
N ILE A 58 -0.75 -3.76 -9.68
CA ILE A 58 -0.17 -4.48 -10.82
C ILE A 58 -1.07 -5.61 -11.36
N SER A 59 -1.86 -6.25 -10.49
CA SER A 59 -2.74 -7.37 -10.88
C SER A 59 -3.91 -6.93 -11.75
N ARG A 60 -4.29 -5.64 -11.69
CA ARG A 60 -5.51 -5.16 -12.35
C ARG A 60 -5.31 -3.93 -13.24
N MET A 61 -4.15 -3.28 -13.18
CA MET A 61 -3.73 -2.19 -14.08
C MET A 61 -4.87 -1.18 -14.36
N GLU A 62 -5.14 -0.90 -15.63
CA GLU A 62 -6.09 0.08 -16.16
C GLU A 62 -7.57 -0.21 -15.82
N THR A 63 -7.88 -1.43 -15.39
CA THR A 63 -9.28 -1.87 -15.23
C THR A 63 -9.96 -1.41 -13.94
N THR A 64 -9.28 -0.66 -13.06
CA THR A 64 -9.83 -0.44 -11.69
C THR A 64 -10.09 1.00 -11.27
N SER A 65 -11.00 1.10 -10.30
CA SER A 65 -11.35 2.27 -9.49
C SER A 65 -10.44 2.45 -8.26
N ARG A 66 -9.28 1.80 -8.22
CA ARG A 66 -8.39 1.73 -7.05
C ARG A 66 -7.45 2.92 -6.90
N MET A 67 -7.95 4.13 -7.16
CA MET A 67 -7.20 5.37 -6.96
C MET A 67 -6.71 5.51 -5.50
N LYS A 68 -7.46 4.92 -4.57
CA LYS A 68 -7.08 4.82 -3.17
C LYS A 68 -5.77 4.06 -2.93
N ASP A 69 -5.49 2.98 -3.66
CA ASP A 69 -4.28 2.20 -3.42
C ASP A 69 -3.01 2.98 -3.80
N TYR A 70 -3.06 3.76 -4.88
CA TYR A 70 -1.99 4.71 -5.22
C TYR A 70 -1.79 5.76 -4.12
N TYR A 71 -2.87 6.36 -3.63
CA TYR A 71 -2.79 7.36 -2.58
C TYR A 71 -2.28 6.79 -1.26
N ASP A 72 -2.73 5.60 -0.88
CA ASP A 72 -2.34 4.96 0.37
C ASP A 72 -0.83 4.63 0.36
N ILE A 73 -0.27 4.13 -0.76
CA ILE A 73 1.19 3.94 -0.87
C ILE A 73 1.92 5.29 -0.85
N TYR A 74 1.45 6.29 -1.60
CA TYR A 74 2.01 7.64 -1.57
C TYR A 74 2.06 8.21 -0.15
N TYR A 75 0.94 8.11 0.58
CA TYR A 75 0.82 8.61 1.94
C TYR A 75 1.78 7.87 2.87
N LEU A 76 1.85 6.54 2.78
CA LEU A 76 2.75 5.73 3.59
C LEU A 76 4.22 6.09 3.32
N ALA A 77 4.62 6.20 2.05
CA ALA A 77 5.96 6.62 1.67
C ALA A 77 6.32 8.04 2.15
N ASP A 78 5.34 8.94 2.19
CA ASP A 78 5.55 10.33 2.62
C ASP A 78 5.59 10.53 4.14
N HIS A 79 5.06 9.59 4.92
CA HIS A 79 4.88 9.76 6.38
C HIS A 79 5.67 8.77 7.24
N TYR A 80 6.19 7.68 6.65
CA TYR A 80 6.86 6.62 7.40
C TYR A 80 8.19 6.24 6.75
N ASP A 81 9.18 5.98 7.60
CA ASP A 81 10.45 5.38 7.20
C ASP A 81 10.26 3.86 7.11
N PHE A 82 10.98 3.21 6.19
CA PHE A 82 10.91 1.77 5.98
C PHE A 82 12.30 1.15 5.94
N ASP A 83 12.45 0.03 6.65
CA ASP A 83 13.59 -0.87 6.41
C ASP A 83 13.42 -1.48 5.02
N GLY A 84 14.37 -1.18 4.12
CA GLY A 84 14.21 -1.59 2.73
C GLY A 84 14.29 -3.10 2.52
N LYS A 85 15.02 -3.81 3.38
CA LYS A 85 15.11 -5.26 3.32
C LYS A 85 13.78 -5.88 3.73
N ILE A 86 13.18 -5.43 4.84
CA ILE A 86 11.87 -5.92 5.28
C ILE A 86 10.80 -5.62 4.22
N LEU A 87 10.82 -4.42 3.63
CA LEU A 87 9.89 -4.07 2.55
C LEU A 87 10.08 -4.95 1.31
N LYS A 88 11.34 -5.21 0.91
CA LYS A 88 11.64 -6.15 -0.20
C LYS A 88 11.07 -7.54 0.09
N ASP A 89 11.31 -8.06 1.28
CA ASP A 89 10.87 -9.40 1.65
C ASP A 89 9.34 -9.48 1.69
N ALA A 90 8.66 -8.46 2.23
CA ALA A 90 7.20 -8.38 2.20
C ALA A 90 6.66 -8.35 0.76
N LEU A 91 7.23 -7.52 -0.12
CA LEU A 91 6.83 -7.43 -1.53
C LEU A 91 6.96 -8.79 -2.22
N LEU A 92 8.13 -9.41 -2.12
CA LEU A 92 8.40 -10.71 -2.75
C LEU A 92 7.42 -11.79 -2.27
N ASN A 93 7.19 -11.86 -0.95
CA ASN A 93 6.31 -12.87 -0.39
C ASN A 93 4.84 -12.66 -0.81
N THR A 94 4.33 -11.43 -0.75
CA THR A 94 2.95 -11.13 -1.19
C THR A 94 2.76 -11.49 -2.67
N LEU A 95 3.67 -11.04 -3.53
CA LEU A 95 3.59 -11.29 -4.98
C LEU A 95 3.70 -12.79 -5.30
N SER A 96 4.58 -13.51 -4.62
CA SER A 96 4.75 -14.96 -4.80
C SER A 96 3.54 -15.74 -4.31
N ASN A 97 3.01 -15.41 -3.13
CA ASN A 97 1.84 -16.08 -2.56
C ASN A 97 0.59 -15.90 -3.44
N ARG A 98 0.41 -14.70 -3.98
CA ARG A 98 -0.71 -14.36 -4.87
C ARG A 98 -0.47 -14.76 -6.33
N LYS A 99 0.72 -15.29 -6.66
CA LYS A 99 1.14 -15.70 -8.00
C LYS A 99 1.03 -14.58 -9.02
N THR A 100 1.31 -13.37 -8.57
CA THR A 100 1.21 -12.17 -9.40
C THR A 100 2.38 -12.11 -10.35
N ILE A 101 2.10 -11.90 -11.64
CA ILE A 101 3.13 -11.85 -12.67
C ILE A 101 3.72 -10.45 -12.70
N PHE A 102 5.04 -10.38 -12.57
CA PHE A 102 5.81 -9.14 -12.71
C PHE A 102 7.11 -9.43 -13.47
N ASP A 103 7.56 -8.43 -14.22
CA ASP A 103 8.81 -8.40 -14.99
C ASP A 103 9.48 -7.01 -14.90
N GLU A 104 10.62 -6.85 -15.58
CA GLU A 104 11.38 -5.58 -15.68
C GLU A 104 10.54 -4.40 -16.20
N THR A 105 9.45 -4.65 -16.93
CA THR A 105 8.58 -3.62 -17.49
C THR A 105 7.48 -3.17 -16.52
N THR A 106 7.27 -3.88 -15.40
CA THR A 106 6.17 -3.62 -14.45
C THR A 106 6.20 -2.20 -13.91
N ILE A 107 7.38 -1.74 -13.45
CA ILE A 107 7.55 -0.38 -12.91
C ILE A 107 7.28 0.67 -13.99
N VAL A 108 7.77 0.44 -15.21
CA VAL A 108 7.57 1.35 -16.35
C VAL A 108 6.09 1.45 -16.71
N LYS A 109 5.39 0.31 -16.80
CA LYS A 109 3.94 0.28 -17.07
C LYS A 109 3.15 1.05 -16.02
N VAL A 110 3.47 0.90 -14.73
CA VAL A 110 2.82 1.66 -13.66
C VAL A 110 3.18 3.15 -13.75
N SER A 111 4.42 3.49 -14.07
CA SER A 111 4.83 4.87 -14.31
C SER A 111 4.04 5.50 -15.45
N ASP A 112 3.81 4.79 -16.55
CA ASP A 112 3.08 5.30 -17.71
C ASP A 112 1.58 5.52 -17.44
N MET A 113 1.02 5.00 -16.33
CA MET A 113 -0.41 5.15 -16.00
C MET A 113 -0.84 6.61 -15.81
N TYR A 114 0.06 7.54 -15.46
CA TYR A 114 -0.34 8.95 -15.37
C TYR A 114 -0.58 9.58 -16.75
N ASN A 115 -0.08 8.97 -17.84
CA ASN A 115 -0.34 9.43 -19.21
C ASN A 115 -1.69 8.94 -19.75
N ASP A 116 -2.36 8.01 -19.04
CA ASP A 116 -3.69 7.54 -19.41
C ASP A 116 -4.75 8.58 -19.01
N ASP A 117 -5.49 9.08 -20.00
CA ASP A 117 -6.52 10.11 -19.82
C ASP A 117 -7.66 9.66 -18.90
N ASP A 118 -8.02 8.37 -18.92
CA ASP A 118 -9.10 7.84 -18.10
C ASP A 118 -8.67 7.64 -16.65
N MET A 119 -7.43 7.20 -16.42
CA MET A 119 -6.80 7.17 -15.09
C MET A 119 -6.74 8.57 -14.48
N GLN A 120 -6.29 9.58 -15.25
CA GLN A 120 -6.26 10.97 -14.78
C GLN A 120 -7.65 11.49 -14.40
N LYS A 121 -8.69 11.21 -15.20
CA LYS A 121 -10.08 11.58 -14.86
C LYS A 121 -10.54 10.89 -13.58
N ARG A 122 -10.27 9.59 -13.43
CA ARG A 122 -10.63 8.82 -12.22
C ARG A 122 -9.90 9.36 -10.99
N TRP A 123 -8.60 9.65 -11.10
CA TRP A 123 -7.82 10.26 -10.03
C TRP A 123 -8.40 11.60 -9.61
N LYS A 124 -8.67 12.50 -10.56
CA LYS A 124 -9.23 13.82 -10.29
C LYS A 124 -10.60 13.74 -9.59
N SER A 125 -11.42 12.76 -9.96
CA SER A 125 -12.69 12.51 -9.27
C SER A 125 -12.45 12.02 -7.84
N PHE A 126 -11.54 11.06 -7.65
CA PHE A 126 -11.21 10.50 -6.34
C PHE A 126 -10.59 11.54 -5.39
N SER A 127 -9.56 12.26 -5.84
CA SER A 127 -8.85 13.26 -5.02
C SER A 127 -9.78 14.36 -4.52
N ARG A 128 -10.69 14.82 -5.38
CA ARG A 128 -11.67 15.85 -5.02
C ARG A 128 -12.78 15.33 -4.12
N ASN A 129 -13.39 14.20 -4.45
CA ASN A 129 -14.61 13.74 -3.78
C ASN A 129 -14.34 12.91 -2.52
N SER A 130 -13.18 12.25 -2.42
CA SER A 130 -12.87 11.34 -1.31
C SER A 130 -11.78 11.86 -0.39
N LEU A 131 -10.81 12.61 -0.92
CA LEU A 131 -9.70 13.15 -0.14
C LEU A 131 -9.83 14.66 0.13
N GLU A 132 -10.67 15.37 -0.64
CA GLU A 132 -10.82 16.83 -0.59
C GLU A 132 -9.49 17.59 -0.80
N ILE A 133 -8.60 17.04 -1.63
CA ILE A 133 -7.29 17.62 -1.96
C ILE A 133 -7.15 17.90 -3.46
N ASP A 134 -6.30 18.87 -3.81
CA ASP A 134 -5.86 19.11 -5.18
C ASP A 134 -4.42 18.63 -5.34
N LEU A 135 -4.28 17.32 -5.62
CA LEU A 135 -3.00 16.65 -5.83
C LEU A 135 -2.96 16.07 -7.24
N GLU A 136 -1.89 16.30 -7.99
CA GLU A 136 -1.74 15.76 -9.34
C GLU A 136 -1.43 14.26 -9.32
N PHE A 137 -2.06 13.49 -10.23
CA PHE A 137 -1.86 12.04 -10.28
C PHE A 137 -0.39 11.69 -10.54
N LYS A 138 0.27 12.47 -11.39
CA LYS A 138 1.68 12.30 -11.72
C LYS A 138 2.57 12.33 -10.47
N ILE A 139 2.33 13.26 -9.55
CA ILE A 139 3.10 13.37 -8.29
C ILE A 139 2.97 12.09 -7.45
N VAL A 140 1.76 11.53 -7.41
CA VAL A 140 1.47 10.30 -6.68
C VAL A 140 2.16 9.10 -7.32
N VAL A 141 2.02 8.95 -8.64
CA VAL A 141 2.67 7.86 -9.39
C VAL A 141 4.19 7.95 -9.30
N ASP A 142 4.77 9.14 -9.46
CA ASP A 142 6.23 9.35 -9.35
C ASP A 142 6.75 8.91 -7.97
N MET A 143 6.06 9.30 -6.89
CA MET A 143 6.42 8.87 -5.53
C MET A 143 6.33 7.35 -5.35
N VAL A 144 5.22 6.75 -5.80
CA VAL A 144 5.01 5.30 -5.70
C VAL A 144 6.11 4.55 -6.45
N VAL A 145 6.44 4.99 -7.67
CA VAL A 145 7.51 4.39 -8.48
C VAL A 145 8.88 4.58 -7.83
N GLN A 146 9.17 5.76 -7.26
CA GLN A 146 10.43 6.01 -6.56
C GLN A 146 10.58 5.13 -5.31
N PHE A 147 9.52 4.99 -4.53
CA PHE A 147 9.49 4.21 -3.31
C PHE A 147 9.56 2.70 -3.60
N ILE A 148 8.79 2.19 -4.54
CA ILE A 148 8.72 0.75 -4.83
C ILE A 148 9.85 0.29 -5.75
N GLY A 149 10.39 1.19 -6.58
CA GLY A 149 11.29 0.85 -7.68
C GLY A 149 12.57 0.14 -7.27
N LYS A 150 13.28 0.64 -6.26
CA LYS A 150 14.55 0.01 -5.81
C LYS A 150 14.34 -1.40 -5.22
N PRO A 151 13.43 -1.62 -4.24
CA PRO A 151 13.12 -2.95 -3.76
C PRO A 151 12.66 -3.91 -4.87
N MET A 152 11.78 -3.47 -5.77
CA MET A 152 11.29 -4.30 -6.87
C MET A 152 12.38 -4.68 -7.85
N ASN A 153 13.28 -3.75 -8.19
CA ASN A 153 14.41 -4.05 -9.08
C ASN A 153 15.35 -5.08 -8.45
N ALA A 154 15.60 -5.01 -7.13
CA ALA A 154 16.38 -6.01 -6.43
C ALA A 154 15.69 -7.38 -6.44
N ILE A 155 14.36 -7.44 -6.32
CA ILE A 155 13.59 -8.69 -6.48
C ILE A 155 13.76 -9.26 -7.89
N ILE A 156 13.58 -8.44 -8.92
CA ILE A 156 13.63 -8.89 -10.32
C ILE A 156 15.02 -9.40 -10.71
N LYS A 157 16.08 -8.78 -10.16
CA LYS A 157 17.48 -9.17 -10.42
C LYS A 157 18.00 -10.26 -9.47
N GLU A 158 17.19 -10.70 -8.51
CA GLU A 158 17.59 -11.62 -7.44
C GLU A 158 18.81 -11.10 -6.64
N GLU A 159 18.84 -9.80 -6.37
CA GLU A 159 19.91 -9.10 -5.66
C GLU A 159 19.56 -8.82 -4.18
N ASP A 160 20.60 -8.66 -3.37
CA ASP A 160 20.47 -8.13 -2.02
C ASP A 160 20.07 -6.65 -2.05
N PHE A 161 19.29 -6.24 -1.05
CA PHE A 161 18.86 -4.85 -0.89
C PHE A 161 18.85 -4.50 0.59
N SER A 162 19.51 -3.41 0.94
CA SER A 162 19.73 -3.00 2.33
C SER A 162 19.72 -1.49 2.52
N GLU A 163 19.25 -0.72 1.54
CA GLU A 163 19.04 0.71 1.70
C GLU A 163 17.70 0.95 2.39
N ASP A 164 17.62 1.95 3.25
CA ASP A 164 16.38 2.28 3.99
C ASP A 164 15.69 3.49 3.38
N TRP A 165 14.35 3.47 3.36
CA TRP A 165 13.57 4.60 2.90
C TRP A 165 13.41 5.63 4.01
N TYR A 166 13.80 6.87 3.73
CA TYR A 166 13.60 8.00 4.62
C TYR A 166 12.51 8.93 4.06
N SER A 167 11.34 8.92 4.69
CA SER A 167 10.14 9.70 4.29
C SER A 167 10.41 11.18 4.18
N LYS A 168 11.19 11.74 5.11
CA LYS A 168 11.54 13.17 5.15
C LYS A 168 12.28 13.64 3.89
N ASP A 169 13.16 12.78 3.36
CA ASP A 169 13.97 13.09 2.19
C ASP A 169 13.42 12.44 0.92
N ARG A 170 12.36 11.62 1.06
CA ARG A 170 11.71 10.85 0.01
C ARG A 170 12.73 10.08 -0.83
N THR A 171 13.67 9.39 -0.17
CA THR A 171 14.73 8.64 -0.85
C THR A 171 15.25 7.48 -0.01
N TYR A 172 15.82 6.50 -0.71
CA TYR A 172 16.65 5.46 -0.12
C TYR A 172 18.06 5.97 0.21
N LYS A 173 18.64 5.49 1.31
CA LYS A 173 20.02 5.76 1.75
C LYS A 173 20.69 4.52 2.34
#